data_AF-A0A964W475-F1
#
_entry.id   AF-A0A964W475-F1
#
_cell.length_a   1.000
_cell.length_b   1.000
_cell.length_c   1.000
_cell.angle_alpha   90.00
_cell.angle_beta   90.00
_cell.angle_gamma   90.00
#
_symmetry.space_group_name_H-M   'P 1'
#
loop_
_entity.id
_entity.type
_entity.pdbx_description
1 polymer ?
#
loop_
_entity_poly.entity_id
_entity_poly.type
_entity_poly.pdbx_seq_one_letter_code
_entity_poly.pdbx_strand_id
1 'polypeptide(L)'
;MTNNEYELKREYSIYTRTDEAAAVYYVRELVESIDTQGKWIDIIFSDRYYSNYDEKPAFKKVIVELFKRKINPKYPKDADMDLKRAITWKAAHEDIEKQRNSGIVGSLFEVTGVYYNKNRGKFENKSFDYWNEEYGGFDYTGKVPTTTIVRRVEMGPKWIYKITGVKKKIIR
;
A
#
# COMPACT_ATOMS: atom_id res chain seq x y z
N MET A 1 23.28 -23.57 1.69
CA MET A 1 23.06 -22.15 2.00
C MET A 1 24.15 -21.73 2.97
N THR A 2 24.93 -20.72 2.64
CA THR A 2 26.02 -20.23 3.52
C THR A 2 25.43 -19.39 4.66
N ASN A 3 26.15 -19.20 5.77
CA ASN A 3 25.69 -18.35 6.88
C ASN A 3 25.33 -16.93 6.40
N ASN A 4 26.11 -16.37 5.47
CA ASN A 4 25.88 -15.05 4.89
C ASN A 4 24.56 -14.97 4.09
N GLU A 5 24.18 -16.02 3.37
CA GLU A 5 22.91 -16.06 2.63
C GLU A 5 21.71 -16.10 3.59
N TYR A 6 21.83 -16.83 4.70
CA TYR A 6 20.79 -16.90 5.72
C TYR A 6 20.59 -15.55 6.41
N GLU A 7 21.67 -14.89 6.80
CA GLU A 7 21.64 -13.55 7.40
C GLU A 7 21.00 -12.53 6.45
N LEU A 8 21.38 -12.56 5.17
CA LEU A 8 20.81 -11.67 4.16
C LEU A 8 19.29 -11.89 3.98
N LYS A 9 18.83 -13.15 3.93
CA LYS A 9 17.38 -13.45 3.88
C LYS A 9 16.66 -12.96 5.14
N ARG A 10 17.30 -13.07 6.31
CA ARG A 10 16.75 -12.57 7.58
C ARG A 10 16.61 -11.05 7.58
N GLU A 11 17.64 -10.31 7.16
CA GLU A 11 17.60 -8.86 7.02
C GLU A 11 16.50 -8.42 6.06
N TYR A 12 16.43 -9.06 4.89
CA TYR A 12 15.38 -8.78 3.91
C TYR A 12 13.97 -9.08 4.46
N SER A 13 13.81 -10.17 5.22
CA SER A 13 12.52 -10.47 5.88
C SER A 13 12.08 -9.39 6.87
N ILE A 14 13.02 -8.83 7.64
CA ILE A 14 12.75 -7.68 8.52
C ILE A 14 12.36 -6.46 7.68
N TYR A 15 13.12 -6.18 6.62
CA TYR A 15 12.84 -5.09 5.69
C TYR A 15 11.42 -5.16 5.12
N THR A 16 10.94 -6.34 4.70
CA THR A 16 9.62 -6.49 4.07
C THR A 16 8.44 -6.06 4.96
N ARG A 17 8.67 -5.87 6.26
CA ARG A 17 7.66 -5.45 7.24
C ARG A 17 7.70 -3.95 7.55
N THR A 18 8.57 -3.18 6.90
CA THR A 18 8.70 -1.74 7.11
C THR A 18 7.74 -0.95 6.22
N ASP A 19 7.45 0.30 6.60
CA ASP A 19 6.70 1.22 5.75
C ASP A 19 7.47 1.59 4.47
N GLU A 20 8.80 1.52 4.50
CA GLU A 20 9.64 1.71 3.33
C GLU A 20 9.36 0.64 2.27
N ALA A 21 9.34 -0.64 2.64
CA ALA A 21 9.03 -1.73 1.73
C ALA A 21 7.62 -1.59 1.14
N ALA A 22 6.65 -1.18 1.97
CA ALA A 22 5.29 -0.88 1.52
C ALA A 22 5.26 0.30 0.53
N ALA A 23 6.05 1.34 0.76
CA ALA A 23 6.16 2.51 -0.12
C ALA A 23 6.87 2.16 -1.44
N VAL A 24 7.90 1.31 -1.43
CA VAL A 24 8.55 0.80 -2.65
C VAL A 24 7.55 0.02 -3.51
N TYR A 25 6.79 -0.90 -2.91
CA TYR A 25 5.72 -1.62 -3.60
C TYR A 25 4.68 -0.65 -4.18
N TYR A 26 4.22 0.30 -3.37
CA TYR A 26 3.26 1.31 -3.77
C TYR A 26 3.72 2.12 -5.00
N VAL A 27 4.93 2.67 -4.98
CA VAL A 27 5.47 3.44 -6.11
C VAL A 27 5.63 2.57 -7.35
N ARG A 28 6.14 1.34 -7.19
CA ARG A 28 6.43 0.44 -8.31
C ARG A 28 5.17 -0.08 -9.01
N GLU A 29 4.16 -0.47 -8.24
CA GLU A 29 3.00 -1.24 -8.73
C GLU A 29 1.74 -0.39 -8.88
N LEU A 30 1.59 0.68 -8.09
CA LEU A 30 0.33 1.42 -7.99
C LEU A 30 0.42 2.84 -8.56
N VAL A 31 1.63 3.40 -8.71
CA VAL A 31 1.83 4.75 -9.26
C VAL A 31 2.27 4.67 -10.74
N GLU A 32 1.33 4.35 -11.62
CA GLU A 32 1.56 4.10 -13.05
C GLU A 32 2.28 5.26 -13.79
N SER A 33 2.09 6.50 -13.34
CA SER A 33 2.72 7.68 -13.95
C SER A 33 4.23 7.81 -13.70
N ILE A 34 4.80 6.99 -12.80
CA ILE A 34 6.23 6.98 -12.51
C ILE A 34 6.85 5.74 -13.18
N ASP A 35 7.68 5.97 -14.21
CA ASP A 35 8.44 4.88 -14.84
C ASP A 35 9.60 4.42 -13.92
N THR A 36 9.42 3.27 -13.28
CA THR A 36 10.42 2.63 -12.41
C THR A 36 11.31 1.60 -13.14
N GLN A 37 11.08 1.36 -14.44
CA GLN A 37 11.84 0.37 -15.19
C GLN A 37 13.31 0.81 -15.30
N GLY A 38 14.22 -0.15 -15.05
CA GLY A 38 15.67 0.08 -15.09
C GLY A 38 16.18 1.05 -14.02
N LYS A 39 15.39 1.31 -12.96
CA LYS A 39 15.74 2.22 -11.87
C LYS A 39 15.67 1.53 -10.50
N TRP A 40 16.45 2.04 -9.55
CA TRP A 40 16.29 1.78 -8.12
C TRP A 40 15.35 2.82 -7.52
N ILE A 41 14.57 2.39 -6.55
CA ILE A 41 13.56 3.20 -5.86
C ILE A 41 14.10 3.44 -4.46
N ASP A 42 14.33 4.70 -4.12
CA ASP A 42 14.76 5.13 -2.79
C ASP A 42 13.65 5.96 -2.14
N ILE A 43 13.19 5.55 -0.95
CA ILE A 43 12.10 6.21 -0.25
C ILE A 43 12.69 7.20 0.75
N ILE A 44 12.52 8.49 0.47
CA ILE A 44 13.04 9.57 1.32
C ILE A 44 12.08 9.86 2.46
N PHE A 45 10.78 9.77 2.20
CA PHE A 45 9.73 10.04 3.17
C PHE A 45 8.47 9.28 2.80
N SER A 46 7.75 8.79 3.81
CA SER A 46 6.42 8.24 3.63
C SER A 46 5.52 8.57 4.83
N ASP A 47 4.27 8.91 4.56
CA ASP A 47 3.21 9.13 5.54
C ASP A 47 1.99 8.31 5.12
N ARG A 48 1.70 7.28 5.92
CA ARG A 48 0.76 6.23 5.59
C ARG A 48 -0.59 6.43 6.30
N TYR A 49 -1.66 5.99 5.65
CA TYR A 49 -2.92 5.69 6.35
C TYR A 49 -2.82 4.30 6.99
N TYR A 50 -3.00 4.23 8.29
CA TYR A 50 -3.18 2.95 9.00
C TYR A 50 -4.69 2.73 9.16
N SER A 51 -5.27 1.96 8.25
CA SER A 51 -6.66 1.51 8.35
C SER A 51 -6.70 -0.01 8.45
N ASN A 52 -7.64 -0.53 9.25
CA ASN A 52 -7.82 -1.98 9.43
C ASN A 52 -8.52 -2.66 8.24
N TYR A 53 -8.77 -1.92 7.15
CA TYR A 53 -9.60 -2.37 6.02
C TYR A 53 -8.83 -2.46 4.70
N ASP A 54 -7.52 -2.25 4.71
CA ASP A 54 -6.74 -2.10 3.49
C ASP A 54 -6.02 -3.38 3.06
N GLU A 55 -6.38 -3.89 1.88
CA GLU A 55 -5.61 -4.93 1.17
C GLU A 55 -4.33 -4.38 0.54
N LYS A 56 -4.27 -3.06 0.26
CA LYS A 56 -3.17 -2.37 -0.41
C LYS A 56 -2.70 -1.17 0.41
N PRO A 57 -1.39 -0.85 0.41
CA PRO A 57 -0.89 0.31 1.14
C PRO A 57 -1.46 1.63 0.57
N ALA A 58 -1.94 2.49 1.46
CA ALA A 58 -2.48 3.80 1.16
C ALA A 58 -1.62 4.88 1.83
N PHE A 59 -1.17 5.87 1.06
CA PHE A 59 -0.31 6.94 1.57
C PHE A 59 -0.95 8.32 1.42
N LYS A 60 -0.81 9.16 2.44
CA LYS A 60 -1.08 10.60 2.31
C LYS A 60 -0.04 11.23 1.40
N LYS A 61 1.23 10.84 1.62
CA LYS A 61 2.39 11.39 0.92
C LYS A 61 3.53 10.39 0.87
N VAL A 62 4.20 10.29 -0.28
CA VAL A 62 5.48 9.60 -0.45
C VAL A 62 6.43 10.54 -1.21
N ILE A 63 7.66 10.69 -0.72
CA ILE A 63 8.76 11.31 -1.46
C ILE A 63 9.71 10.19 -1.86
N VAL A 64 9.94 10.05 -3.15
CA VAL A 64 10.73 8.97 -3.74
C VAL A 64 11.76 9.53 -4.71
N GLU A 65 12.98 9.00 -4.65
CA GLU A 65 14.06 9.34 -5.56
C GLU A 65 14.41 8.12 -6.41
N LEU A 66 14.51 8.31 -7.73
CA LEU A 66 14.82 7.23 -8.67
C LEU A 66 16.23 7.35 -9.20
N PHE A 67 17.02 6.30 -9.00
CA PHE A 67 18.39 6.18 -9.50
C PHE A 67 18.44 5.22 -10.67
N LYS A 68 19.23 5.53 -11.72
CA LYS A 68 19.50 4.55 -12.77
C LYS A 68 20.30 3.40 -12.18
N ARG A 69 19.96 2.16 -12.53
CA ARG A 69 20.72 0.99 -12.07
C ARG A 69 22.11 0.98 -12.72
N LYS A 70 23.15 0.93 -11.90
CA LYS A 70 24.55 0.76 -12.34
C LYS A 70 25.11 -0.59 -11.89
N ILE A 71 24.69 -1.07 -10.73
CA ILE A 71 25.02 -2.40 -10.21
C ILE A 71 23.88 -3.34 -10.60
N ASN A 72 24.23 -4.48 -11.21
CA ASN A 72 23.29 -5.57 -11.41
C ASN A 72 23.49 -6.64 -10.33
N PRO A 73 22.41 -7.12 -9.68
CA PRO A 73 22.53 -8.21 -8.72
C PRO A 73 23.08 -9.46 -9.38
N LYS A 74 24.02 -10.13 -8.72
CA LYS A 74 24.61 -11.40 -9.16
C LYS A 74 24.00 -12.54 -8.37
N TYR A 75 23.25 -13.40 -9.04
CA TYR A 75 22.57 -14.52 -8.38
C TYR A 75 23.40 -15.80 -8.45
N PRO A 76 23.55 -16.54 -7.34
CA PRO A 76 24.03 -17.92 -7.37
C PRO A 76 23.13 -18.79 -8.27
N LYS A 77 23.72 -19.83 -8.86
CA LYS A 77 23.02 -20.73 -9.81
C LYS A 77 21.76 -21.36 -9.20
N ASP A 78 21.85 -21.78 -7.95
CA ASP A 78 20.79 -22.48 -7.22
C ASP A 78 20.01 -21.56 -6.27
N ALA A 79 20.06 -20.24 -6.48
CA ALA A 79 19.37 -19.28 -5.63
C ALA A 79 17.84 -19.37 -5.79
N ASP A 80 17.17 -19.60 -4.65
CA ASP A 80 15.72 -19.50 -4.55
C ASP A 80 15.21 -18.05 -4.73
N MET A 81 13.89 -17.89 -4.88
CA MET A 81 13.29 -16.59 -5.16
C MET A 81 13.49 -15.58 -4.01
N ASP A 82 13.49 -16.05 -2.76
CA ASP A 82 13.67 -15.17 -1.60
C ASP A 82 15.11 -14.67 -1.49
N LEU A 83 16.08 -15.54 -1.77
CA LEU A 83 17.48 -15.15 -1.85
C LEU A 83 17.72 -14.18 -3.02
N LYS A 84 17.11 -14.41 -4.19
CA LYS A 84 17.18 -13.46 -5.31
C LYS A 84 16.61 -12.09 -4.95
N ARG A 85 15.48 -12.04 -4.24
CA ARG A 85 14.89 -10.80 -3.74
C ARG A 85 15.80 -10.08 -2.75
N ALA A 86 16.38 -10.82 -1.79
CA ALA A 86 17.29 -10.27 -0.80
C ALA A 86 18.59 -9.74 -1.43
N ILE A 87 19.17 -10.47 -2.40
CA ILE A 87 20.33 -10.00 -3.19
C ILE A 87 19.97 -8.74 -3.98
N THR A 88 18.79 -8.69 -4.60
CA THR A 88 18.34 -7.51 -5.35
C THR A 88 18.18 -6.30 -4.44
N TRP A 89 17.56 -6.49 -3.27
CA TRP A 89 17.39 -5.46 -2.25
C TRP A 89 18.74 -4.89 -1.81
N LYS A 90 19.70 -5.76 -1.47
CA LYS A 90 21.04 -5.35 -1.07
C LYS A 90 21.78 -4.62 -2.18
N ALA A 91 21.75 -5.15 -3.41
CA ALA A 91 22.38 -4.50 -4.57
C ALA A 91 21.80 -3.11 -4.84
N ALA A 92 20.48 -2.93 -4.68
CA ALA A 92 19.84 -1.63 -4.83
C ALA A 92 20.35 -0.61 -3.81
N HIS A 93 20.40 -0.99 -2.53
CA HIS A 93 20.86 -0.11 -1.44
C HIS A 93 22.34 0.28 -1.64
N GLU A 94 23.20 -0.69 -1.92
CA GLU A 94 24.63 -0.43 -2.17
C GLU A 94 24.86 0.47 -3.39
N ASP A 95 24.07 0.31 -4.46
CA ASP A 95 24.19 1.14 -5.66
C ASP A 95 23.73 2.57 -5.41
N ILE A 96 22.59 2.75 -4.74
CA ILE A 96 22.08 4.07 -4.35
C ILE A 96 23.11 4.78 -3.46
N GLU A 97 23.64 4.11 -2.44
CA GLU A 97 24.64 4.67 -1.53
C GLU A 97 25.91 5.11 -2.28
N LYS A 98 26.45 4.26 -3.16
CA LYS A 98 27.62 4.61 -3.99
C LYS A 98 27.35 5.79 -4.91
N GLN A 99 26.15 5.86 -5.51
CA GLN A 99 25.76 6.99 -6.35
C GLN A 99 25.69 8.29 -5.54
N ARG A 100 25.08 8.27 -4.35
CA ARG A 100 25.03 9.43 -3.45
C ARG A 100 26.42 9.89 -3.02
N ASN A 101 27.27 8.96 -2.61
CA ASN A 101 28.65 9.26 -2.22
C ASN A 101 29.48 9.84 -3.39
N SER A 102 29.07 9.58 -4.63
CA SER A 102 29.67 10.15 -5.84
C SER A 102 29.01 11.48 -6.29
N GLY A 103 28.11 12.05 -5.48
CA GLY A 103 27.40 13.30 -5.80
C GLY A 103 26.28 13.16 -6.84
N ILE A 104 25.87 11.93 -7.17
CA ILE A 104 24.77 11.71 -8.12
C ILE A 104 23.45 11.86 -7.39
N VAL A 105 22.58 12.69 -7.95
CA VAL A 105 21.18 12.83 -7.53
C VAL A 105 20.27 12.12 -8.52
N GLY A 106 19.28 11.41 -8.00
CA GLY A 106 18.23 10.76 -8.77
C GLY A 106 17.10 11.71 -9.14
N SER A 107 16.12 11.19 -9.86
CA SER A 107 14.88 11.94 -10.16
C SER A 107 13.95 11.88 -8.96
N LEU A 108 13.71 13.03 -8.32
CA LEU A 108 12.86 13.14 -7.14
C LEU A 108 11.39 13.36 -7.52
N PHE A 109 10.49 12.64 -6.87
CA PHE A 109 9.05 12.74 -7.04
C PHE A 109 8.35 12.86 -5.69
N GLU A 110 7.26 13.61 -5.67
CA GLU A 110 6.30 13.66 -4.59
C GLU A 110 4.98 13.07 -5.09
N VAL A 111 4.50 12.04 -4.41
CA VAL A 111 3.22 11.40 -4.67
C VAL A 111 2.29 11.70 -3.51
N THR A 112 1.08 12.19 -3.80
CA THR A 112 0.04 12.43 -2.78
C THR A 112 -1.17 11.56 -3.06
N GLY A 113 -1.85 11.15 -1.98
CA GLY A 113 -3.05 10.35 -2.06
C GLY A 113 -4.07 10.74 -1.01
N VAL A 114 -5.30 10.30 -1.23
CA VAL A 114 -6.41 10.48 -0.30
C VAL A 114 -7.12 9.16 -0.07
N TYR A 115 -7.44 8.91 1.20
CA TYR A 115 -8.23 7.78 1.63
C TYR A 115 -9.55 8.27 2.21
N TYR A 116 -10.68 7.86 1.61
CA TYR A 116 -12.00 8.38 1.99
C TYR A 116 -13.10 7.33 1.89
N ASN A 117 -14.10 7.46 2.77
CA ASN A 117 -15.30 6.64 2.71
C ASN A 117 -16.24 7.17 1.60
N LYS A 118 -16.36 6.42 0.50
CA LYS A 118 -17.26 6.74 -0.64
C LYS A 118 -18.72 6.79 -0.24
N ASN A 119 -19.08 6.11 0.85
CA ASN A 119 -20.45 6.03 1.36
C ASN A 119 -20.75 7.04 2.47
N ARG A 120 -19.79 7.89 2.85
CA ARG A 120 -20.00 8.91 3.88
C ARG A 120 -21.22 9.77 3.54
N GLY A 121 -22.20 9.82 4.47
CA GLY A 121 -23.43 10.59 4.30
C GLY A 121 -24.41 10.02 3.27
N LYS A 122 -24.18 8.81 2.76
CA LYS A 122 -25.10 8.13 1.85
C LYS A 122 -26.00 7.17 2.62
N PHE A 123 -27.23 7.05 2.12
CA PHE A 123 -28.25 6.22 2.71
C PHE A 123 -28.78 5.23 1.68
N GLU A 124 -29.19 4.06 2.15
CA GLU A 124 -29.88 3.04 1.37
C GLU A 124 -31.18 2.65 2.07
N ASN A 125 -32.16 2.24 1.27
CA ASN A 125 -33.37 1.63 1.81
C ASN A 125 -33.08 0.15 2.03
N LYS A 126 -33.17 -0.31 3.28
CA LYS A 126 -33.08 -1.73 3.63
C LYS A 126 -34.43 -2.25 4.08
N SER A 127 -34.75 -3.42 3.58
CA SER A 127 -35.86 -4.23 4.06
C SER A 127 -35.42 -4.93 5.34
N PHE A 128 -36.25 -4.86 6.37
CA PHE A 128 -36.08 -5.57 7.62
C PHE A 128 -37.32 -6.41 7.85
N ASP A 129 -37.12 -7.72 7.88
CA ASP A 129 -38.17 -8.68 8.21
C ASP A 129 -38.40 -8.71 9.72
N TYR A 130 -39.45 -9.42 10.14
CA TYR A 130 -39.77 -9.64 11.54
C TYR A 130 -40.29 -8.39 12.29
N TRP A 131 -40.85 -7.42 11.57
CA TRP A 131 -41.44 -6.24 12.20
C TRP A 131 -42.88 -6.51 12.65
N ASN A 132 -43.14 -6.32 13.95
CA ASN A 132 -44.49 -6.36 14.51
C ASN A 132 -45.08 -4.95 14.53
N GLU A 133 -46.17 -4.74 13.79
CA GLU A 133 -46.85 -3.44 13.67
C GLU A 133 -47.67 -3.06 14.90
N GLU A 134 -48.09 -4.02 15.72
CA GLU A 134 -48.98 -3.79 16.86
C GLU A 134 -48.28 -3.01 17.97
N TYR A 135 -47.01 -3.31 18.24
CA TYR A 135 -46.22 -2.60 19.25
C TYR A 135 -44.98 -1.88 18.70
N GLY A 136 -44.74 -1.93 17.39
CA GLY A 136 -43.67 -1.17 16.74
C GLY A 136 -42.26 -1.66 17.10
N GLY A 137 -41.99 -2.96 16.95
CA GLY A 137 -40.71 -3.58 17.29
C GLY A 137 -40.35 -4.79 16.42
N PHE A 138 -39.11 -5.28 16.54
CA PHE A 138 -38.67 -6.52 15.88
C PHE A 138 -38.93 -7.74 16.76
N ASP A 139 -39.58 -8.76 16.20
CA ASP A 139 -39.93 -10.01 16.87
C ASP A 139 -39.39 -11.24 16.12
N TYR A 140 -38.33 -11.83 16.66
CA TYR A 140 -37.69 -13.01 16.06
C TYR A 140 -38.24 -14.35 16.61
N THR A 141 -39.32 -14.33 17.40
CA THR A 141 -39.81 -15.54 18.09
C THR A 141 -40.67 -16.45 17.20
N GLY A 142 -41.22 -15.91 16.11
CA GLY A 142 -42.14 -16.62 15.21
C GLY A 142 -43.53 -16.91 15.80
N LYS A 143 -43.84 -16.39 17.00
CA LYS A 143 -45.12 -16.64 17.69
C LYS A 143 -46.20 -15.60 17.40
N VAL A 144 -45.82 -14.48 16.79
CA VAL A 144 -46.70 -13.35 16.47
C VAL A 144 -46.61 -13.03 14.98
N PRO A 145 -47.66 -12.45 14.38
CA PRO A 145 -47.59 -11.94 13.02
C PRO A 145 -46.49 -10.89 12.89
N THR A 146 -45.71 -10.98 11.81
CA THR A 146 -44.68 -10.01 11.47
C THR A 146 -44.75 -9.65 9.99
N THR A 147 -44.16 -8.50 9.65
CA THR A 147 -44.11 -7.94 8.30
C THR A 147 -42.67 -7.55 7.96
N THR A 148 -42.48 -7.13 6.71
CA THR A 148 -41.24 -6.52 6.25
C THR A 148 -41.43 -5.01 6.19
N ILE A 149 -40.58 -4.27 6.90
CA ILE A 149 -40.53 -2.81 6.79
C ILE A 149 -39.33 -2.36 5.98
N VAL A 150 -39.45 -1.19 5.35
CA VAL A 150 -38.33 -0.53 4.68
C VAL A 150 -37.89 0.67 5.50
N ARG A 151 -36.62 0.68 5.92
CA ARG A 151 -36.03 1.84 6.59
C ARG A 151 -34.88 2.41 5.77
N ARG A 152 -34.79 3.74 5.76
CA ARG A 152 -33.63 4.46 5.26
C ARG A 152 -32.53 4.39 6.31
N VAL A 153 -31.44 3.71 5.99
CA VAL A 153 -30.29 3.52 6.88
C VAL A 153 -29.02 4.06 6.24
N GLU A 154 -28.07 4.49 7.06
CA GLU A 154 -26.76 4.90 6.54
C GLU A 154 -26.06 3.68 5.92
N MET A 155 -25.46 3.89 4.75
CA MET A 155 -24.71 2.84 4.07
C MET A 155 -23.45 2.49 4.87
N GLY A 156 -23.12 1.21 4.94
CA GLY A 156 -21.85 0.75 5.52
C GLY A 156 -20.64 1.41 4.86
N PRO A 157 -19.52 1.60 5.58
CA PRO A 157 -18.36 2.28 5.04
C PRO A 157 -17.78 1.55 3.83
N LYS A 158 -17.48 2.30 2.78
CA LYS A 158 -16.74 1.81 1.61
C LYS A 158 -15.54 2.70 1.39
N TRP A 159 -14.42 2.32 1.98
CA TRP A 159 -13.19 3.07 1.87
C TRP A 159 -12.55 2.91 0.49
N ILE A 160 -12.05 4.03 -0.05
CA ILE A 160 -11.39 4.09 -1.34
C ILE A 160 -10.13 4.94 -1.19
N TYR A 161 -9.02 4.40 -1.70
CA TYR A 161 -7.80 5.14 -1.91
C TYR A 161 -7.74 5.69 -3.34
N LYS A 162 -7.24 6.92 -3.50
CA LYS A 162 -6.92 7.50 -4.79
C LYS A 162 -5.62 8.29 -4.73
N ILE A 163 -4.80 8.13 -5.77
CA ILE A 163 -3.68 9.04 -6.04
C ILE A 163 -4.27 10.37 -6.49
N THR A 164 -3.88 11.46 -5.83
CA THR A 164 -4.37 12.81 -6.12
C THR A 164 -3.35 13.65 -6.87
N GLY A 165 -2.06 13.28 -6.82
CA GLY A 165 -1.03 14.02 -7.53
C GLY A 165 0.31 13.31 -7.55
N VAL A 166 1.03 13.53 -8.64
CA VAL A 166 2.43 13.13 -8.81
C VAL A 166 3.19 14.34 -9.35
N LYS A 167 4.21 14.80 -8.62
CA LYS A 167 5.00 15.98 -8.99
C LYS A 167 6.47 15.61 -9.02
N LYS A 168 7.11 15.77 -10.18
CA LYS A 168 8.58 15.72 -10.29
C LYS A 168 9.15 16.98 -9.64
N LYS A 169 10.05 16.81 -8.67
CA LYS A 169 10.75 17.90 -7.99
C LYS A 169 12.07 18.16 -8.70
N ILE A 170 12.36 19.42 -8.96
CA ILE A 170 13.68 19.85 -9.45
C ILE A 170 14.53 20.13 -8.22
N ILE A 171 15.58 19.34 -8.01
CA ILE A 171 16.59 19.65 -7.01
C ILE A 171 17.47 20.74 -7.65
N ARG A 172 17.44 21.95 -7.08
CA ARG A 172 18.36 23.04 -7.42
C ARG A 172 19.56 23.00 -6.49
#